data_AF-A2E3F7-F1
#
_entry.id   AF-A2E3F7-F1
#
_cell.length_a   1.000
_cell.length_b   1.000
_cell.length_c   1.000
_cell.angle_alpha   90.00
_cell.angle_beta   90.00
_cell.angle_gamma   90.00
#
_symmetry.space_group_name_H-M   'P 1'
#
loop_
_entity.id
_entity.type
_entity.pdbx_description
1 polymer ?
#
loop_
_entity_poly.entity_id
_entity_poly.type
_entity_poly.pdbx_seq_one_letter_code
_entity_poly.pdbx_strand_id
1 'polypeptide(L)'
;MSIPSLSQTKQSQLFQSASEQPFYIHIEYFFIDKKTNVAYYMIQVGVLVENKVLVHNLTMRYSQLEKLNRKLHEQFPNNIEFPAFPPKKYLFNTSIDFLQKRYEDLDSYLSSLSLIPCILDSDEFRKAFNISVNAK
;
A
#
# COMPACT_ATOMS: atom_id res chain seq x y z
N MET A 1 10.95 -14.00 -4.38
CA MET A 1 12.16 -13.20 -4.05
C MET A 1 12.70 -13.66 -2.69
N SER A 2 14.01 -13.58 -2.42
CA SER A 2 14.57 -13.93 -1.10
C SER A 2 14.64 -12.68 -0.21
N ILE A 3 14.48 -12.83 1.11
CA ILE A 3 14.53 -11.69 2.04
C ILE A 3 15.84 -10.89 1.92
N PRO A 4 17.04 -11.52 1.85
CA PRO A 4 18.29 -10.75 1.75
C PRO A 4 18.43 -9.92 0.47
N SER A 5 17.64 -10.21 -0.58
CA SER A 5 17.65 -9.45 -1.83
C SER A 5 16.78 -8.18 -1.79
N LEU A 6 16.02 -7.97 -0.71
CA LEU A 6 15.19 -6.79 -0.53
C LEU A 6 16.01 -5.59 -0.03
N SER A 7 15.50 -4.38 -0.26
CA SER A 7 16.06 -3.18 0.39
C SER A 7 15.91 -3.27 1.92
N GLN A 8 16.77 -2.55 2.64
CA GLN A 8 16.71 -2.52 4.12
C GLN A 8 15.33 -2.10 4.62
N THR A 9 14.69 -1.11 3.99
CA THR A 9 13.33 -0.67 4.34
C THR A 9 12.30 -1.80 4.23
N LYS A 10 12.31 -2.54 3.11
CA LYS A 10 11.40 -3.67 2.89
C LYS A 10 11.64 -4.81 3.87
N GLN A 11 12.91 -5.09 4.19
CA GLN A 11 13.26 -6.08 5.22
C GLN A 11 12.73 -5.65 6.59
N SER A 12 12.98 -4.41 7.01
CA SER A 12 12.49 -3.87 8.28
C SER A 12 10.97 -3.93 8.38
N GLN A 13 10.24 -3.59 7.32
CA GLN A 13 8.80 -3.66 7.31
C GLN A 13 8.27 -5.10 7.43
N LEU A 14 8.90 -6.07 6.76
CA LEU A 14 8.58 -7.48 6.97
C LEU A 14 8.77 -7.91 8.42
N PHE A 15 9.87 -7.50 9.06
CA PHE A 15 10.13 -7.86 10.46
C PHE A 15 9.21 -7.17 11.46
N GLN A 16 8.66 -6.01 11.11
CA GLN A 16 7.80 -5.20 11.99
C GLN A 16 6.30 -5.39 11.69
N SER A 17 5.94 -6.13 10.64
CA SER A 17 4.55 -6.33 10.25
C SER A 17 3.75 -6.99 11.37
N ALA A 18 2.55 -6.45 11.63
CA ALA A 18 1.64 -6.96 12.65
C ALA A 18 0.69 -8.06 12.13
N SER A 19 0.81 -8.44 10.85
CA SER A 19 -0.01 -9.50 10.25
C SER A 19 0.62 -10.87 10.47
N GLU A 20 -0.22 -11.91 10.60
CA GLU A 20 0.24 -13.30 10.76
C GLU A 20 1.11 -13.76 9.59
N GLN A 21 0.79 -13.29 8.38
CA GLN A 21 1.67 -13.39 7.22
C GLN A 21 2.37 -12.03 7.05
N PRO A 22 3.64 -11.89 7.47
CA PRO A 22 4.33 -10.61 7.41
C PRO A 22 4.42 -10.12 5.97
N PHE A 23 4.20 -8.83 5.77
CA PHE A 23 4.27 -8.24 4.43
C PHE A 23 4.87 -6.84 4.45
N TYR A 24 5.35 -6.41 3.30
CA TYR A 24 5.75 -5.03 3.03
C TYR A 24 4.87 -4.45 1.91
N ILE A 25 4.72 -3.13 1.89
CA ILE A 25 4.03 -2.40 0.83
C ILE A 25 4.69 -1.05 0.61
N HIS A 26 5.04 -0.75 -0.63
CA HIS A 26 5.67 0.50 -1.03
C HIS A 26 5.22 0.98 -2.40
N ILE A 27 5.29 2.27 -2.63
CA ILE A 27 5.24 2.88 -3.96
C ILE A 27 6.67 2.91 -4.51
N GLU A 28 6.90 2.28 -5.66
CA GLU A 28 8.23 2.26 -6.30
C GLU A 28 8.49 3.55 -7.09
N TYR A 29 7.45 4.08 -7.75
CA TYR A 29 7.47 5.33 -8.49
C TYR A 29 6.05 5.78 -8.83
N PHE A 30 5.90 7.01 -9.31
CA PHE A 30 4.66 7.51 -9.90
C PHE A 30 4.90 8.03 -11.32
N PHE A 31 3.83 8.08 -12.11
CA PHE A 31 3.86 8.67 -13.44
C PHE A 31 2.51 9.31 -13.77
N ILE A 32 2.52 10.24 -14.73
CA ILE A 32 1.30 10.84 -15.27
C ILE A 32 0.97 10.14 -16.58
N ASP A 33 -0.23 9.56 -16.69
CA ASP A 33 -0.75 9.12 -17.98
C ASP A 33 -1.03 10.36 -18.84
N LYS A 34 -0.29 10.49 -19.94
CA LYS A 34 -0.40 11.61 -20.88
C LYS A 34 -1.77 11.70 -21.56
N LYS A 35 -2.50 10.59 -21.68
CA LYS A 35 -3.82 10.56 -22.35
C LYS A 35 -4.90 11.14 -21.45
N THR A 36 -4.90 10.75 -20.18
CA THR A 36 -5.94 11.16 -19.23
C THR A 36 -5.53 12.32 -18.32
N ASN A 37 -4.24 12.69 -18.33
CA ASN A 37 -3.63 13.64 -17.40
C ASN A 37 -3.88 13.25 -15.92
N VAL A 38 -3.72 11.96 -15.60
CA VAL A 38 -3.95 11.40 -14.26
C VAL A 38 -2.67 10.78 -13.74
N ALA A 39 -2.35 11.04 -12.47
CA ALA A 39 -1.24 10.39 -11.79
C ALA A 39 -1.58 8.97 -11.33
N TYR A 40 -0.68 8.04 -11.62
CA TYR A 40 -0.69 6.65 -11.19
C TYR A 40 0.54 6.36 -10.34
N TYR A 41 0.37 5.48 -9.35
CA TYR A 41 1.39 5.03 -8.42
C TYR A 41 1.64 3.55 -8.67
N MET A 42 2.89 3.18 -8.96
CA MET A 42 3.31 1.78 -9.06
C MET A 42 3.56 1.25 -7.66
N ILE A 43 2.68 0.39 -7.18
CA ILE A 43 2.71 -0.17 -5.83
C ILE A 43 3.24 -1.58 -5.90
N GLN A 44 4.18 -1.89 -5.03
CA GLN A 44 4.70 -3.22 -4.79
C GLN A 44 4.28 -3.71 -3.41
N VAL A 45 3.68 -4.89 -3.35
CA VAL A 45 3.38 -5.61 -2.11
C VAL A 45 4.15 -6.90 -2.09
N GLY A 46 4.91 -7.15 -1.03
CA GLY A 46 5.64 -8.40 -0.83
C GLY A 46 5.12 -9.13 0.40
N VAL A 47 4.58 -10.33 0.24
CA VAL A 47 4.09 -11.16 1.35
C VAL A 47 5.08 -12.30 1.61
N LEU A 48 5.50 -12.47 2.86
CA LEU A 48 6.34 -13.58 3.27
C LEU A 48 5.50 -14.85 3.40
N VAL A 49 5.85 -15.86 2.61
CA VAL A 49 5.23 -17.18 2.61
C VAL A 49 6.34 -18.21 2.77
N GLU A 50 6.30 -18.94 3.88
CA GLU A 50 7.38 -19.84 4.30
C GLU A 50 8.70 -19.06 4.38
N ASN A 51 9.62 -19.27 3.45
CA ASN A 51 10.92 -18.57 3.39
C ASN A 51 11.10 -17.77 2.10
N LYS A 52 10.01 -17.42 1.40
CA LYS A 52 10.03 -16.67 0.16
C LYS A 52 9.07 -15.50 0.22
N VAL A 53 9.45 -14.41 -0.42
CA VAL A 53 8.57 -13.25 -0.58
C VAL A 53 7.90 -13.32 -1.95
N LEU A 54 6.57 -13.42 -1.93
CA LEU A 54 5.71 -13.32 -3.10
C LEU A 54 5.43 -11.84 -3.37
N VAL A 55 5.81 -11.38 -4.56
CA VAL A 55 5.77 -9.95 -4.91
C VAL A 55 4.66 -9.72 -5.92
N HIS A 56 3.77 -8.79 -5.59
CA HIS A 56 2.68 -8.33 -6.41
C HIS A 56 2.95 -6.87 -6.77
N ASN A 57 2.87 -6.54 -8.06
CA ASN A 57 3.00 -5.17 -8.54
C ASN A 57 1.70 -4.76 -9.22
N LEU A 58 1.24 -3.55 -8.95
CA LEU A 58 0.02 -3.01 -9.53
C LEU A 58 0.10 -1.49 -9.61
N THR A 59 -0.78 -0.92 -10.42
CA THR A 59 -0.90 0.53 -10.56
C THR A 59 -2.24 1.01 -10.05
N MET A 60 -2.21 2.03 -9.19
CA MET A 60 -3.42 2.65 -8.66
C MET A 60 -3.34 4.16 -8.79
N ARG A 61 -4.49 4.81 -8.98
CA ARG A 61 -4.64 6.26 -8.82
C ARG A 61 -5.07 6.59 -7.39
N TYR A 62 -4.80 7.82 -6.98
CA TYR A 62 -5.16 8.32 -5.65
C TYR A 62 -6.61 7.99 -5.23
N SER A 63 -7.59 8.18 -6.13
CA SER A 63 -9.00 7.92 -5.77
C SER A 63 -9.34 6.44 -5.59
N GLN A 64 -8.56 5.51 -6.16
CA GLN A 64 -8.72 4.09 -5.89
C GLN A 64 -8.20 3.76 -4.48
N LEU A 65 -7.05 4.33 -4.09
CA LEU A 65 -6.51 4.22 -2.73
C LEU A 65 -7.45 4.84 -1.68
N GLU A 66 -8.05 5.98 -1.98
CA GLU A 66 -9.05 6.61 -1.11
C GLU A 66 -10.29 5.74 -0.94
N LYS A 67 -10.76 5.10 -2.03
CA LYS A 67 -11.89 4.16 -1.98
C LYS A 67 -11.54 2.94 -1.14
N LEU A 68 -10.32 2.41 -1.26
CA LEU A 68 -9.82 1.33 -0.41
C LEU A 68 -9.80 1.77 1.06
N ASN A 69 -9.22 2.93 1.38
CA ASN A 69 -9.18 3.45 2.75
C ASN A 69 -10.58 3.47 3.38
N ARG A 70 -11.57 4.01 2.69
CA ARG A 70 -12.96 4.04 3.18
C ARG A 70 -13.50 2.62 3.46
N LYS A 71 -13.30 1.68 2.53
CA LYS A 71 -13.74 0.29 2.71
C LYS A 71 -13.05 -0.41 3.88
N LEU A 72 -11.76 -0.15 4.10
CA LEU A 72 -11.05 -0.69 5.25
C LEU A 72 -11.65 -0.12 6.55
N HIS A 73 -11.86 1.18 6.64
CA HIS A 73 -12.51 1.78 7.80
C HIS A 73 -13.93 1.24 8.07
N GLU A 74 -14.68 0.85 7.03
CA GLU A 74 -16.00 0.21 7.19
C GLU A 74 -15.90 -1.23 7.71
N GLN A 75 -14.80 -1.94 7.41
CA GLN A 75 -14.60 -3.34 7.78
C GLN A 75 -14.00 -3.51 9.18
N PHE A 76 -13.11 -2.62 9.59
CA PHE A 76 -12.41 -2.73 10.88
C PHE A 76 -13.19 -2.02 12.00
N PRO A 77 -13.27 -2.60 13.20
CA PRO A 77 -13.98 -1.99 14.32
C PRO A 77 -13.36 -0.65 14.75
N ASN A 78 -14.19 0.23 15.31
CA ASN A 78 -13.83 1.62 15.69
C ASN A 78 -12.67 1.76 16.70
N ASN A 79 -12.21 0.67 17.30
CA ASN A 79 -11.10 0.64 18.25
C ASN A 79 -9.73 0.46 17.58
N ILE A 80 -9.66 0.21 16.27
CA ILE A 80 -8.40 0.16 15.53
C ILE A 80 -8.08 1.55 15.01
N GLU A 81 -6.94 2.08 15.43
CA GLU A 81 -6.44 3.35 14.93
C GLU A 81 -5.86 3.18 13.52
N PHE A 82 -6.44 3.87 12.55
CA PHE A 82 -5.96 3.88 11.18
C PHE A 82 -5.04 5.08 10.94
N PRO A 83 -3.98 4.91 10.13
CA PRO A 83 -3.14 6.03 9.73
C PRO A 83 -3.96 7.04 8.93
N ALA A 84 -3.64 8.32 9.10
CA ALA A 84 -4.31 9.39 8.37
C ALA A 84 -4.09 9.26 6.85
N PHE A 85 -5.18 9.23 6.08
CA PHE A 85 -5.09 9.22 4.63
C PHE A 85 -4.81 10.64 4.10
N PRO A 86 -3.87 10.82 3.15
CA PRO A 86 -3.55 12.14 2.63
C PRO A 86 -4.77 12.84 2.02
N PRO A 87 -5.02 14.12 2.33
CA PRO A 87 -6.23 14.80 1.88
C PRO A 87 -6.24 15.07 0.37
N LYS A 88 -7.45 15.21 -0.17
CA LYS A 88 -7.63 15.73 -1.53
C LYS A 88 -7.19 17.19 -1.57
N LYS A 89 -6.34 17.53 -2.54
CA LYS A 89 -6.18 18.93 -2.99
C LYS A 89 -6.91 19.11 -4.33
N TYR A 90 -7.67 20.20 -4.42
CA TYR A 90 -8.45 20.57 -5.59
C TYR A 90 -7.73 21.57 -6.51
N LEU A 91 -6.56 22.08 -6.12
CA LEU A 91 -5.74 23.02 -6.89
C LEU A 91 -4.31 22.48 -7.09
N PHE A 92 -3.72 22.74 -8.26
CA PHE A 92 -2.35 22.33 -8.66
C PHE A 92 -2.02 20.85 -8.44
N ASN A 93 -2.99 19.97 -8.68
CA ASN A 93 -2.88 18.55 -8.35
C ASN A 93 -2.01 17.70 -9.30
N THR A 94 -1.34 18.34 -10.26
CA THR A 94 -0.43 17.72 -11.25
C THR A 94 0.95 18.37 -11.28
N SER A 95 1.26 19.35 -10.43
CA SER A 95 2.63 19.85 -10.34
C SER A 95 3.56 18.77 -9.78
N ILE A 96 4.82 18.76 -10.21
CA ILE A 96 5.76 17.71 -9.80
C ILE A 96 5.96 17.68 -8.28
N ASP A 97 6.12 18.85 -7.65
CA ASP A 97 6.28 18.97 -6.19
C ASP A 97 5.06 18.45 -5.43
N PHE A 98 3.86 18.71 -5.97
CA PHE A 98 2.64 18.21 -5.40
C PHE A 98 2.54 16.68 -5.50
N LEU A 99 2.88 16.12 -6.67
CA LEU A 99 2.86 14.68 -6.89
C LEU A 99 3.93 13.98 -6.06
N GLN A 100 5.10 14.57 -5.90
CA GLN A 100 6.17 14.09 -5.04
C GLN A 100 5.74 14.05 -3.57
N LYS A 101 5.18 15.15 -3.05
CA LYS A 101 4.66 15.18 -1.68
C LYS A 101 3.56 14.16 -1.46
N ARG A 102 2.64 14.05 -2.42
CA ARG A 102 1.55 13.06 -2.37
C ARG A 102 2.09 11.63 -2.44
N TYR A 103 3.13 11.37 -3.23
CA TYR A 103 3.81 10.08 -3.28
C TYR A 103 4.35 9.72 -1.89
N GLU A 104 5.07 10.63 -1.22
CA GLU A 104 5.61 10.40 0.13
C GLU A 104 4.49 10.13 1.15
N ASP A 105 3.41 10.92 1.12
CA ASP A 105 2.30 10.75 2.05
C ASP A 105 1.55 9.43 1.83
N LEU A 106 1.34 9.04 0.56
CA LEU A 106 0.70 7.77 0.24
C LEU A 106 1.60 6.58 0.60
N ASP A 107 2.90 6.66 0.34
CA ASP A 107 3.85 5.60 0.70
C ASP A 107 3.93 5.41 2.21
N SER A 108 3.95 6.51 2.97
CA SER A 108 3.89 6.46 4.44
C SER A 108 2.57 5.88 4.96
N TYR A 109 1.43 6.30 4.39
CA TYR A 109 0.12 5.74 4.72
C TYR A 109 0.08 4.23 4.45
N LEU A 110 0.45 3.80 3.24
CA LEU A 110 0.47 2.39 2.85
C LEU A 110 1.40 1.60 3.76
N SER A 111 2.59 2.14 4.04
CA SER A 111 3.56 1.47 4.90
C SER A 111 3.01 1.24 6.30
N SER A 112 2.26 2.18 6.83
CA SER A 112 1.63 2.10 8.16
C SER A 112 0.53 1.04 8.22
N LEU A 113 -0.10 0.68 7.09
CA LEU A 113 -1.07 -0.42 7.04
C LEU A 113 -0.43 -1.76 7.45
N SER A 114 0.87 -1.97 7.18
CA SER A 114 1.57 -3.20 7.61
C SER A 114 1.62 -3.40 9.12
N LEU A 115 1.38 -2.34 9.90
CA LEU A 115 1.35 -2.35 11.36
C LEU A 115 -0.05 -2.62 11.92
N ILE A 116 -1.08 -2.70 11.07
CA ILE A 116 -2.44 -3.02 11.49
C ILE A 116 -2.60 -4.54 11.55
N PRO A 117 -2.94 -5.12 12.72
CA PRO A 117 -3.20 -6.55 12.83
C PRO A 117 -4.37 -6.97 11.93
N CYS A 118 -4.28 -8.17 11.35
CA CYS A 118 -5.31 -8.75 10.49
C CYS A 118 -5.66 -7.94 9.22
N ILE A 119 -4.89 -6.89 8.86
CA ILE A 119 -5.15 -6.10 7.65
C ILE A 119 -5.11 -6.97 6.39
N LEU A 120 -4.21 -7.97 6.38
CA LEU A 120 -4.06 -8.88 5.27
C LEU A 120 -5.24 -9.86 5.18
N ASP A 121 -6.02 -10.06 6.23
CA ASP A 121 -7.21 -10.93 6.22
C ASP A 121 -8.44 -10.21 5.63
N SER A 122 -8.33 -8.90 5.42
CA SER A 122 -9.35 -8.15 4.70
C SER A 122 -9.41 -8.58 3.24
N ASP A 123 -10.59 -9.10 2.85
CA ASP A 123 -10.98 -9.31 1.47
C ASP A 123 -10.74 -8.08 0.59
N GLU A 124 -11.04 -6.88 1.09
CA GLU A 124 -10.89 -5.64 0.35
C GLU A 124 -9.41 -5.29 0.15
N PHE A 125 -8.56 -5.50 1.16
CA PHE A 125 -7.12 -5.33 1.02
C PHE A 125 -6.55 -6.33 0.00
N ARG A 126 -6.86 -7.62 0.14
CA ARG A 126 -6.37 -8.67 -0.78
C ARG A 126 -6.80 -8.43 -2.21
N LYS A 127 -8.08 -8.09 -2.43
CA LYS A 127 -8.62 -7.77 -3.77
C LYS A 127 -7.97 -6.53 -4.35
N ALA A 128 -7.76 -5.49 -3.55
CA ALA A 128 -7.14 -4.25 -4.05
C ALA A 128 -5.70 -4.45 -4.52
N PHE A 129 -4.93 -5.32 -3.84
CA PHE A 129 -3.52 -5.55 -4.15
C PHE A 129 -3.24 -6.87 -4.89
N ASN A 130 -4.28 -7.55 -5.38
CA ASN A 130 -4.19 -8.84 -6.07
C ASN A 130 -3.40 -9.91 -5.29
N ILE A 131 -3.61 -9.96 -3.97
CA ILE A 131 -2.92 -10.88 -3.07
C ILE A 131 -3.69 -12.20 -3.02
N SER A 132 -3.12 -13.24 -3.63
CA SER A 132 -3.65 -14.59 -3.63
C SER A 132 -2.75 -15.51 -2.80
N VAL A 133 -2.76 -15.32 -1.47
CA VAL A 133 -2.09 -16.25 -0.56
C VAL A 133 -3.14 -17.12 0.11
N ASN A 134 -2.95 -18.43 0.11
CA ASN A 134 -3.88 -19.35 0.76
C ASN A 134 -3.88 -19.04 2.27
N ALA A 135 -5.06 -18.77 2.83
CA ALA A 135 -5.27 -18.94 4.27
C ALA A 135 -5.09 -20.43 4.55
N LYS A 136 -4.11 -20.79 5.37
CA LYS A 136 -4.01 -22.14 5.93
C LYS A 136 -4.98 -22.25 7.08
#